data_AF-A0A3C0GK46-F1
#
_entry.id   AF-A0A3C0GK46-F1
#
_cell.length_a   1.000
_cell.length_b   1.000
_cell.length_c   1.000
_cell.angle_alpha   90.00
_cell.angle_beta   90.00
_cell.angle_gamma   90.00
#
_symmetry.space_group_name_H-M   'P 1'
#
loop_
_entity.id
_entity.type
_entity.pdbx_description
1 polymer ?
#
loop_
_entity_poly.entity_id
_entity_poly.type
_entity_poly.pdbx_seq_one_letter_code
_entity_poly.pdbx_strand_id
1 'polypeptide(L)'
;MARNKYLNNRDLLLEIHKSKKKYSSYIADEDSDFDVIVPELKKINIRSIAEARRNKVKKLEKATGEKINPKTITKQDLVFRVMTFDHVPNSNRKSKPKNIAESKVKCNFPPFQHWRYNSKDKLQLVGKSHWKGGMENGHFSVDHGAMTPKLAKMFLLLVQRYGTRGNWRGYTYKDEMQGQALMQLSQIGLQFDESKSENPFAYYTAAITNSFTRILNVEKKNQALRDDILQENGLMPSHTRQIEHEMKQAELIKLEDEKEEERKKRLDTL
;
A
#
# COMPACT_ATOMS: atom_id res chain seq x y z
N MET A 1 33.47 -12.35 -3.26
CA MET A 1 32.16 -12.09 -3.91
C MET A 1 31.24 -11.41 -2.92
N ALA A 2 30.66 -10.25 -3.24
CA ALA A 2 29.71 -9.58 -2.37
C ALA A 2 28.46 -10.46 -2.19
N ARG A 3 28.07 -10.74 -0.94
CA ARG A 3 26.86 -11.53 -0.63
C ARG A 3 25.65 -10.79 -1.18
N ASN A 4 24.95 -11.36 -2.16
CA ASN A 4 23.73 -10.77 -2.73
C ASN A 4 22.72 -10.52 -1.60
N LYS A 5 22.54 -9.25 -1.22
CA LYS A 5 21.57 -8.86 -0.21
C LYS A 5 20.20 -8.78 -0.87
N TYR A 6 19.40 -9.83 -0.71
CA TYR A 6 18.02 -9.84 -1.16
C TYR A 6 17.17 -8.85 -0.37
N LEU A 7 16.23 -8.24 -1.09
CA LEU A 7 15.19 -7.42 -0.51
C LEU A 7 14.35 -8.31 0.43
N ASN A 8 14.18 -7.90 1.69
CA ASN A 8 13.42 -8.65 2.69
C ASN A 8 12.37 -7.74 3.37
N ASN A 9 11.28 -8.34 3.90
CA ASN A 9 10.16 -7.58 4.48
C ASN A 9 10.61 -6.73 5.66
N ARG A 10 11.56 -7.24 6.46
CA ARG A 10 12.11 -6.53 7.61
C ARG A 10 12.80 -5.23 7.20
N ASP A 11 13.62 -5.25 6.15
CA ASP A 11 14.32 -4.06 5.64
C ASP A 11 13.33 -3.06 5.04
N LEU A 12 12.28 -3.53 4.34
CA LEU A 12 11.21 -2.66 3.84
C LEU A 12 10.45 -1.97 4.98
N LEU A 13 10.00 -2.73 5.98
CA LEU A 13 9.31 -2.19 7.17
C LEU A 13 10.17 -1.14 7.89
N LEU A 14 11.47 -1.42 8.04
CA LEU A 14 12.41 -0.48 8.67
C LEU A 14 12.50 0.83 7.88
N GLU A 15 12.62 0.76 6.56
CA GLU A 15 12.74 1.96 5.73
C GLU A 15 11.41 2.72 5.57
N ILE A 16 10.26 2.02 5.63
CA ILE A 16 8.93 2.64 5.73
C ILE A 16 8.83 3.42 7.04
N HIS A 17 9.18 2.81 8.17
CA HIS A 17 9.16 3.47 9.47
C HIS A 17 10.07 4.71 9.50
N LYS A 18 11.31 4.59 9.01
CA LYS A 18 12.23 5.75 8.88
C LYS A 18 11.66 6.85 7.98
N SER A 19 11.00 6.48 6.89
CA SER A 19 10.37 7.45 5.99
C SER A 19 9.22 8.16 6.70
N LYS A 20 8.36 7.43 7.42
CA LYS A 20 7.26 8.02 8.20
C LYS A 20 7.78 8.92 9.33
N LYS A 21 8.88 8.55 10.00
CA LYS A 21 9.54 9.36 11.04
C LYS A 21 9.89 10.76 10.55
N LYS A 22 10.27 10.93 9.28
CA LYS A 22 10.62 12.25 8.70
C LYS A 22 9.43 13.22 8.54
N TYR A 23 8.20 12.71 8.58
CA TYR A 23 6.98 13.53 8.55
C TYR A 23 6.41 13.75 9.96
N SER A 24 7.06 13.21 10.99
CA SER A 24 6.55 13.17 12.35
C SER A 24 7.42 13.98 13.29
N SER A 25 6.80 14.53 14.33
CA SER A 25 7.50 15.20 15.42
C SER A 25 7.38 14.37 16.69
N TYR A 26 8.40 14.46 17.55
CA TYR A 26 8.55 13.69 18.79
C TYR A 26 9.16 14.57 19.88
N ILE A 27 8.86 14.28 21.15
CA ILE A 27 9.46 15.00 22.29
C ILE A 27 10.92 14.57 22.49
N ALA A 28 11.17 13.25 22.48
CA ALA A 28 12.51 12.68 22.51
C ALA A 28 12.76 11.78 21.30
N ASP A 29 14.01 11.51 20.96
CA ASP A 29 14.36 10.62 19.84
C ASP A 29 13.86 9.19 20.06
N GLU A 30 13.84 8.73 21.30
CA GLU A 30 13.32 7.41 21.69
C GLU A 30 11.82 7.26 21.45
N ASP A 31 11.07 8.37 21.50
CA ASP A 31 9.64 8.38 21.21
C ASP A 31 9.34 8.13 19.75
N SER A 32 10.33 8.19 18.87
CA SER A 32 10.11 7.96 17.45
C SER A 32 9.82 6.50 17.11
N ASP A 33 10.34 5.58 17.91
CA ASP A 33 10.09 4.16 17.80
C ASP A 33 8.85 3.76 18.63
N PHE A 34 8.26 2.62 18.30
CA PHE A 34 7.07 2.11 18.98
C PHE A 34 7.22 0.63 19.27
N ASP A 35 6.61 0.17 20.37
CA ASP A 35 6.69 -1.23 20.80
C ASP A 35 5.45 -2.03 20.43
N VAL A 36 4.30 -1.37 20.38
CA VAL A 36 3.03 -1.96 19.97
C VAL A 36 2.17 -0.90 19.27
N ILE A 37 1.38 -1.35 18.29
CA ILE A 37 0.37 -0.53 17.63
C ILE A 37 -0.98 -0.90 18.20
N VAL A 38 -1.76 0.10 18.60
CA VAL A 38 -3.13 -0.07 19.07
C VAL A 38 -4.09 0.78 18.24
N PRO A 39 -5.34 0.34 18.03
CA PRO A 39 -6.30 1.07 17.19
C PRO A 39 -6.85 2.33 17.87
N GLU A 40 -6.87 2.38 19.21
CA GLU A 40 -7.40 3.51 19.97
C GLU A 40 -6.73 3.60 21.36
N LEU A 41 -6.78 4.78 21.98
CA LEU A 41 -6.22 5.04 23.31
C LEU A 41 -6.75 4.08 24.39
N LYS A 42 -8.04 3.73 24.33
CA LYS A 42 -8.69 2.83 25.29
C LYS A 42 -8.14 1.40 25.25
N LYS A 43 -7.47 1.01 24.16
CA LYS A 43 -6.84 -0.32 24.04
C LYS A 43 -5.47 -0.39 24.67
N ILE A 44 -4.95 0.71 25.22
CA ILE A 44 -3.78 0.69 26.10
C ILE A 44 -4.21 0.14 27.46
N ASN A 45 -4.03 -1.17 27.65
CA ASN A 45 -4.42 -1.91 28.84
C ASN A 45 -3.32 -2.90 29.26
N ILE A 46 -3.59 -3.70 30.29
CA ILE A 46 -2.62 -4.67 30.84
C ILE A 46 -2.10 -5.63 29.77
N ARG A 47 -2.92 -6.03 28.80
CA ARG A 47 -2.52 -6.93 27.71
C ARG A 47 -1.58 -6.25 26.71
N SER A 48 -1.91 -5.03 26.28
CA SER A 48 -1.05 -4.28 25.34
C SER A 48 0.28 -3.89 25.99
N ILE A 49 0.29 -3.60 27.29
CA ILE A 49 1.52 -3.35 28.07
C ILE A 49 2.40 -4.61 28.10
N ALA A 50 1.80 -5.78 28.37
CA ALA A 50 2.54 -7.04 28.37
C ALA A 50 3.10 -7.38 26.98
N GLU A 51 2.34 -7.11 25.91
CA GLU A 51 2.80 -7.28 24.53
C GLU A 51 3.94 -6.32 24.19
N ALA A 52 3.81 -5.03 24.51
CA ALA A 52 4.84 -4.03 24.30
C ALA A 52 6.16 -4.42 25.01
N ARG A 53 6.08 -4.91 26.25
CA ARG A 53 7.26 -5.44 26.98
C ARG A 53 7.93 -6.58 26.23
N ARG A 54 7.17 -7.57 25.76
CA ARG A 54 7.73 -8.70 24.98
C ARG A 54 8.39 -8.22 23.70
N ASN A 55 7.77 -7.28 22.98
CA ASN A 55 8.32 -6.74 21.75
C ASN A 55 9.61 -5.96 21.99
N LYS A 56 9.65 -5.15 23.06
CA LYS A 56 10.85 -4.41 23.44
C LYS A 56 11.99 -5.34 23.86
N VAL A 57 11.72 -6.37 24.67
CA VAL A 57 12.70 -7.43 24.98
C VAL A 57 13.22 -8.07 23.71
N LYS A 58 12.36 -8.56 22.81
CA LYS A 58 12.79 -9.19 21.55
C LYS A 58 13.69 -8.29 20.71
N LYS A 59 13.45 -6.98 20.70
CA LYS A 59 14.32 -6.01 20.01
C LYS A 59 15.68 -5.89 20.70
N LEU A 60 15.69 -5.76 22.03
CA LEU A 60 16.90 -5.65 22.84
C LEU A 60 17.75 -6.92 22.76
N GLU A 61 17.16 -8.10 22.96
CA GLU A 61 17.85 -9.39 22.85
C GLU A 61 18.49 -9.57 21.47
N LYS A 62 17.83 -9.09 20.40
CA LYS A 62 18.39 -9.13 19.05
C LYS A 62 19.53 -8.14 18.84
N ALA A 63 19.56 -7.05 19.59
CA ALA A 63 20.59 -6.01 19.49
C ALA A 63 21.82 -6.33 20.36
N THR A 64 21.61 -6.82 21.59
CA THR A 64 22.67 -7.09 22.57
C THR A 64 23.11 -8.54 22.60
N GLY A 65 22.25 -9.48 22.20
CA GLY A 65 22.50 -10.93 22.30
C GLY A 65 22.23 -11.53 23.68
N GLU A 66 21.88 -10.71 24.68
CA GLU A 66 21.61 -11.14 26.05
C GLU A 66 20.13 -11.39 26.27
N LYS A 67 19.79 -12.40 27.09
CA LYS A 67 18.39 -12.67 27.48
C LYS A 67 17.94 -11.69 28.54
N ILE A 68 16.87 -10.95 28.28
CA ILE A 68 16.38 -9.89 29.18
C ILE A 68 15.00 -10.28 29.71
N ASN A 69 14.82 -10.19 31.03
CA ASN A 69 13.54 -10.46 31.65
C ASN A 69 12.51 -9.34 31.33
N PRO A 70 11.31 -9.65 30.79
CA PRO A 70 10.32 -8.61 30.44
C PRO A 70 9.83 -7.76 31.61
N LYS A 71 10.02 -8.22 32.86
CA LYS A 71 9.61 -7.50 34.07
C LYS A 71 10.52 -6.32 34.42
N THR A 72 11.75 -6.29 33.90
CA THR A 72 12.69 -5.18 34.15
C THR A 72 12.29 -3.91 33.41
N ILE A 73 11.50 -4.04 32.33
CA ILE A 73 11.03 -2.92 31.52
C ILE A 73 9.85 -2.24 32.22
N THR A 74 10.05 -0.97 32.58
CA THR A 74 9.01 -0.16 33.23
C THR A 74 7.92 0.24 32.25
N LYS A 75 6.79 0.74 32.73
CA LYS A 75 5.71 1.21 31.84
C LYS A 75 6.11 2.49 31.11
N GLN A 76 6.96 3.29 31.75
CA GLN A 76 7.46 4.57 31.30
C GLN A 76 8.38 4.41 30.08
N ASP A 77 9.02 3.26 29.93
CA ASP A 77 9.91 3.00 28.81
C ASP A 77 9.15 2.55 27.54
N LEU A 78 7.84 2.32 27.62
CA LEU A 78 7.06 1.76 26.51
C LEU A 78 6.41 2.86 25.69
N VAL A 79 6.52 2.75 24.36
CA VAL A 79 5.87 3.68 23.43
C VAL A 79 4.76 2.96 22.68
N PHE A 80 3.54 3.49 22.80
CA PHE A 80 2.34 2.98 22.15
C PHE A 80 2.01 3.85 20.94
N ARG A 81 1.98 3.25 19.75
CA ARG A 81 1.48 3.91 18.54
C ARG A 81 -0.03 3.73 18.46
N VAL A 82 -0.77 4.83 18.50
CA VAL A 82 -2.23 4.85 18.36
C VAL A 82 -2.58 5.35 16.98
N MET A 83 -3.30 4.55 16.19
CA MET A 83 -3.77 4.95 14.85
C MET A 83 -4.97 5.89 14.99
N THR A 84 -4.78 7.20 14.79
CA THR A 84 -5.82 8.21 15.03
C THR A 84 -5.72 9.42 14.10
N PHE A 85 -6.88 10.02 13.82
CA PHE A 85 -7.05 11.24 13.03
C PHE A 85 -7.21 12.51 13.89
N ASP A 86 -7.08 12.42 15.22
CA ASP A 86 -7.47 13.51 16.13
C ASP A 86 -6.70 14.81 15.89
N HIS A 87 -5.42 14.73 15.54
CA HIS A 87 -4.58 15.89 15.23
C HIS A 87 -4.66 16.34 13.77
N VAL A 88 -5.41 15.62 12.92
CA VAL A 88 -5.55 15.94 11.50
C VAL A 88 -6.72 16.91 11.32
N PRO A 89 -6.51 18.06 10.66
CA PRO A 89 -7.57 19.01 10.37
C PRO A 89 -8.70 18.40 9.51
N ASN A 90 -9.91 18.93 9.67
CA ASN A 90 -11.02 18.59 8.78
C ASN A 90 -10.80 19.18 7.38
N SER A 91 -11.31 18.49 6.37
CA SER A 91 -11.26 18.91 4.97
C SER A 91 -12.65 18.85 4.35
N ASN A 92 -13.04 19.89 3.63
CA ASN A 92 -14.29 19.96 2.89
C ASN A 92 -14.21 19.28 1.50
N ARG A 93 -13.26 18.35 1.31
CA ARG A 93 -13.03 17.69 0.02
C ARG A 93 -14.22 16.85 -0.46
N LYS A 94 -15.00 16.30 0.47
CA LYS A 94 -16.21 15.53 0.17
C LYS A 94 -17.39 16.09 0.94
N SER A 95 -18.46 16.42 0.22
CA SER A 95 -19.70 16.94 0.81
C SER A 95 -20.38 15.95 1.77
N LYS A 96 -20.32 14.63 1.47
CA LYS A 96 -20.86 13.56 2.31
C LYS A 96 -19.79 12.51 2.60
N PRO A 97 -18.95 12.70 3.64
CA PRO A 97 -17.91 11.73 4.00
C PRO A 97 -18.55 10.47 4.59
N LYS A 98 -18.16 9.28 4.11
CA LYS A 98 -18.64 7.99 4.66
C LYS A 98 -17.86 7.55 5.89
N ASN A 99 -16.57 7.89 5.93
CA ASN A 99 -15.64 7.50 7.00
C ASN A 99 -14.91 8.73 7.55
N ILE A 100 -14.38 8.63 8.77
CA ILE A 100 -13.57 9.69 9.40
C ILE A 100 -12.39 10.10 8.50
N ALA A 101 -11.72 9.15 7.85
CA ALA A 101 -10.61 9.47 6.94
C ALA A 101 -11.02 10.36 5.75
N GLU A 102 -12.31 10.35 5.35
CA GLU A 102 -12.81 11.15 4.24
C GLU A 102 -13.14 12.60 4.63
N SER A 103 -13.46 12.85 5.90
CA SER A 103 -13.72 14.19 6.43
C SER A 103 -12.44 14.95 6.80
N LYS A 104 -11.27 14.30 6.67
CA LYS A 104 -9.96 14.81 7.06
C LYS A 104 -9.09 15.14 5.85
N VAL A 105 -8.06 15.94 6.07
CA VAL A 105 -7.03 16.22 5.05
C VAL A 105 -6.37 14.91 4.60
N LYS A 106 -6.08 14.78 3.30
CA LYS A 106 -5.44 13.59 2.73
C LYS A 106 -3.98 13.53 3.19
N CYS A 107 -3.64 12.53 4.01
CA CYS A 107 -2.28 12.28 4.47
C CYS A 107 -1.49 11.33 3.54
N ASN A 108 -0.16 11.41 3.59
CA ASN A 108 0.75 10.54 2.83
C ASN A 108 0.71 9.08 3.33
N PHE A 109 0.33 8.87 4.59
CA PHE A 109 0.19 7.57 5.25
C PHE A 109 -0.86 7.65 6.37
N PRO A 110 -1.36 6.51 6.89
CA PRO A 110 -2.32 6.50 8.00
C PRO A 110 -1.79 7.29 9.20
N PRO A 111 -2.49 8.33 9.66
CA PRO A 111 -2.03 9.17 10.76
C PRO A 111 -2.03 8.40 12.07
N PHE A 112 -1.08 8.76 12.94
CA PHE A 112 -0.90 8.15 14.24
C PHE A 112 -0.38 9.14 15.28
N GLN A 113 -0.54 8.78 16.54
CA GLN A 113 0.06 9.46 17.67
C GLN A 113 0.85 8.47 18.51
N HIS A 114 1.93 8.93 19.14
CA HIS A 114 2.70 8.13 20.09
C HIS A 114 2.39 8.58 21.51
N TRP A 115 2.15 7.60 22.38
CA TRP A 115 1.78 7.80 23.77
C TRP A 115 2.69 6.99 24.68
N ARG A 116 3.01 7.55 25.85
CA ARG A 116 3.90 6.96 26.86
C ARG A 116 3.39 7.28 28.26
N TYR A 117 3.65 6.40 29.22
CA TYR A 117 3.33 6.67 30.62
C TYR A 117 4.35 7.61 31.26
N ASN A 118 3.88 8.58 32.03
CA ASN A 118 4.74 9.43 32.85
C ASN A 118 5.03 8.79 34.22
N SER A 119 5.78 9.51 35.07
CA SER A 119 6.09 9.08 36.45
C SER A 119 4.87 8.94 37.36
N LYS A 120 3.73 9.52 36.99
CA LYS A 120 2.44 9.44 37.71
C LYS A 120 1.50 8.41 37.11
N ASP A 121 2.00 7.49 36.27
CA ASP A 121 1.22 6.47 35.56
C ASP A 121 0.06 7.04 34.70
N LYS A 122 0.18 8.31 34.26
CA LYS A 122 -0.74 8.93 33.28
C LYS A 122 -0.15 8.88 31.87
N LEU A 123 -1.01 8.65 30.88
CA LEU A 123 -0.62 8.68 29.47
C LEU A 123 -0.38 10.11 29.01
N GLN A 124 0.77 10.35 28.40
CA GLN A 124 1.17 11.61 27.80
C GLN A 124 1.43 11.43 26.31
N LEU A 125 1.01 12.41 25.52
CA LEU A 125 1.28 12.47 24.09
C LEU A 125 2.74 12.85 23.87
N VAL A 126 3.49 11.99 23.19
CA VAL A 126 4.94 12.14 22.98
C VAL A 126 5.34 12.23 21.51
N GLY A 127 4.41 11.96 20.59
CA GLY A 127 4.66 12.11 19.16
C GLY A 127 3.39 12.24 18.33
N LYS A 128 3.48 12.95 17.20
CA LYS A 128 2.40 13.13 16.23
C LYS A 128 2.95 12.90 14.82
N SER A 129 2.20 12.16 14.00
CA SER A 129 2.45 12.12 12.56
C SER A 129 2.07 13.43 11.87
N HIS A 130 2.65 13.70 10.70
CA HIS A 130 2.33 14.88 9.88
C HIS A 130 2.38 16.18 10.68
N TRP A 131 3.41 16.34 11.52
CA TRP A 131 3.53 17.45 12.46
C TRP A 131 4.91 18.09 12.37
N LYS A 132 4.96 19.42 12.31
CA LYS A 132 6.18 20.21 12.24
C LYS A 132 6.28 21.13 13.45
N GLY A 133 7.46 21.18 14.08
CA GLY A 133 7.71 21.96 15.30
C GLY A 133 7.43 21.17 16.57
N GLY A 134 7.35 21.86 17.72
CA GLY A 134 7.13 21.24 19.02
C GLY A 134 5.69 20.74 19.21
N MET A 135 5.46 19.95 20.27
CA MET A 135 4.13 19.37 20.54
C MET A 135 3.07 20.43 20.86
N GLU A 136 3.48 21.53 21.50
CA GLU A 136 2.61 22.63 21.94
C GLU A 136 2.53 23.76 20.93
N ASN A 137 3.63 24.10 20.24
CA ASN A 137 3.74 25.24 19.34
C ASN A 137 3.85 24.87 17.84
N GLY A 138 3.78 23.58 17.52
CA GLY A 138 3.86 23.11 16.15
C GLY A 138 2.53 23.18 15.40
N HIS A 139 2.55 22.72 14.16
CA HIS A 139 1.35 22.65 13.31
C HIS A 139 1.36 21.40 12.44
N PHE A 140 0.16 21.04 11.96
CA PHE A 140 -0.03 19.95 11.02
C PHE A 140 0.57 20.30 9.65
N SER A 141 1.34 19.39 9.05
CA SER A 141 1.96 19.56 7.74
C SER A 141 2.20 18.21 7.06
N VAL A 142 1.87 18.11 5.77
CA VAL A 142 2.05 16.92 4.94
C VAL A 142 3.29 16.99 4.03
N ASP A 143 3.91 18.16 3.91
CA ASP A 143 4.90 18.44 2.87
C ASP A 143 6.36 18.45 3.38
N HIS A 144 6.59 18.48 4.69
CA HIS A 144 7.92 18.71 5.26
C HIS A 144 8.82 17.46 5.35
N GLY A 145 8.33 16.30 4.91
CA GLY A 145 9.06 15.04 4.94
C GLY A 145 9.35 14.48 3.55
N ALA A 146 10.20 13.46 3.49
CA ALA A 146 10.50 12.74 2.25
C ALA A 146 10.78 11.26 2.53
N MET A 147 10.44 10.40 1.55
CA MET A 147 10.83 8.99 1.56
C MET A 147 12.36 8.83 1.62
N THR A 148 12.86 7.78 2.28
CA THR A 148 14.31 7.52 2.27
C THR A 148 14.79 7.12 0.87
N PRO A 149 15.98 7.56 0.43
CA PRO A 149 16.55 7.14 -0.85
C PRO A 149 16.68 5.61 -0.96
N LYS A 150 16.90 4.95 0.19
CA LYS A 150 16.96 3.49 0.27
C LYS A 150 15.60 2.85 -0.02
N LEU A 151 14.50 3.36 0.54
CA LEU A 151 13.16 2.85 0.20
C LEU A 151 12.81 3.10 -1.28
N ALA A 152 13.16 4.26 -1.81
CA ALA A 152 12.99 4.57 -3.24
C ALA A 152 13.73 3.56 -4.14
N LYS A 153 14.99 3.24 -3.79
CA LYS A 153 15.78 2.21 -4.48
C LYS A 153 15.14 0.82 -4.36
N MET A 154 14.57 0.48 -3.21
CA MET A 154 13.83 -0.77 -3.02
C MET A 154 12.63 -0.87 -3.98
N PHE A 155 11.87 0.21 -4.16
CA PHE A 155 10.75 0.26 -5.11
C PHE A 155 11.20 0.11 -6.57
N LEU A 156 12.30 0.78 -6.94
CA LEU A 156 12.88 0.64 -8.28
C LEU A 156 13.25 -0.84 -8.57
N LEU A 157 13.94 -1.50 -7.62
CA LEU A 157 14.31 -2.90 -7.77
C LEU A 157 13.11 -3.84 -7.85
N LEU A 158 12.05 -3.57 -7.07
CA LEU A 158 10.79 -4.33 -7.12
C LEU A 158 10.14 -4.27 -8.50
N VAL A 159 10.00 -3.07 -9.05
CA VAL A 159 9.38 -2.84 -10.36
C VAL A 159 10.21 -3.45 -11.48
N GLN A 160 11.54 -3.25 -11.44
CA GLN A 160 12.46 -3.84 -12.41
C GLN A 160 12.38 -5.36 -12.41
N ARG A 161 12.43 -5.99 -11.22
CA ARG A 161 12.30 -7.44 -11.08
C ARG A 161 10.94 -7.92 -11.58
N TYR A 162 9.86 -7.23 -11.27
CA TYR A 162 8.52 -7.60 -11.71
C TYR A 162 8.39 -7.59 -13.25
N GLY A 163 8.98 -6.60 -13.92
CA GLY A 163 9.01 -6.50 -15.38
C GLY A 163 9.86 -7.58 -16.09
N THR A 164 10.58 -8.44 -15.36
CA THR A 164 11.30 -9.59 -15.94
C THR A 164 10.48 -10.88 -16.00
N ARG A 165 9.26 -10.88 -15.45
CA ARG A 165 8.34 -12.03 -15.52
C ARG A 165 7.98 -12.35 -16.97
N GLY A 166 7.77 -13.63 -17.28
CA GLY A 166 7.54 -14.10 -18.66
C GLY A 166 6.46 -13.31 -19.41
N ASN A 167 5.33 -13.02 -18.76
CA ASN A 167 4.21 -12.30 -19.34
C ASN A 167 4.53 -10.85 -19.77
N TRP A 168 5.55 -10.22 -19.15
CA TRP A 168 5.90 -8.81 -19.38
C TRP A 168 7.24 -8.64 -20.07
N ARG A 169 8.04 -9.71 -20.15
CA ARG A 169 9.37 -9.68 -20.73
C ARG A 169 9.25 -9.49 -22.24
N GLY A 170 9.98 -8.50 -22.75
CA GLY A 170 9.97 -8.19 -24.19
C GLY A 170 8.68 -7.51 -24.66
N TYR A 171 7.78 -7.13 -23.75
CA TYR A 171 6.60 -6.36 -24.12
C TYR A 171 6.98 -4.92 -24.49
N THR A 172 6.41 -4.40 -25.58
CA THR A 172 6.77 -3.09 -26.16
C THR A 172 6.63 -1.94 -25.15
N TYR A 173 5.53 -1.92 -24.38
CA TYR A 173 5.26 -0.85 -23.40
C TYR A 173 5.81 -1.13 -22.01
N LYS A 174 6.76 -2.05 -21.87
CA LYS A 174 7.30 -2.44 -20.57
C LYS A 174 7.89 -1.25 -19.80
N ASP A 175 8.56 -0.33 -20.48
CA ASP A 175 9.19 0.82 -19.83
C ASP A 175 8.14 1.79 -19.29
N GLU A 176 7.04 2.01 -20.02
CA GLU A 176 5.90 2.79 -19.53
C GLU A 176 5.21 2.12 -18.34
N MET A 177 5.02 0.80 -18.41
CA MET A 177 4.48 0.01 -17.29
C MET A 177 5.33 0.16 -16.03
N GLN A 178 6.66 0.12 -16.18
CA GLN A 178 7.60 0.30 -15.07
C GLN A 178 7.56 1.73 -14.53
N GLY A 179 7.57 2.74 -15.40
CA GLY A 179 7.44 4.15 -15.01
C GLY A 179 6.16 4.40 -14.22
N GLN A 180 5.03 3.91 -14.73
CA GLN A 180 3.73 4.09 -14.08
C GLN A 180 3.63 3.35 -12.74
N ALA A 181 4.15 2.12 -12.67
CA ALA A 181 4.19 1.37 -11.42
C ALA A 181 5.07 2.05 -10.36
N LEU A 182 6.22 2.59 -10.76
CA LEU A 182 7.11 3.32 -9.86
C LEU A 182 6.47 4.60 -9.33
N MET A 183 5.77 5.36 -10.19
CA MET A 183 4.99 6.53 -9.78
C MET A 183 3.91 6.12 -8.76
N GLN A 184 3.18 5.03 -9.03
CA GLN A 184 2.16 4.55 -8.12
C GLN A 184 2.75 4.14 -6.76
N LEU A 185 3.87 3.39 -6.74
CA LEU A 185 4.57 3.04 -5.50
C LEU A 185 5.06 4.30 -4.76
N SER A 186 5.46 5.35 -5.46
CA SER A 186 5.87 6.61 -4.82
C SER A 186 4.69 7.32 -4.16
N GLN A 187 3.49 7.22 -4.73
CA GLN A 187 2.27 7.84 -4.18
C GLN A 187 1.68 7.06 -3.01
N ILE A 188 1.65 5.73 -3.09
CA ILE A 188 1.00 4.87 -2.08
C ILE A 188 2.00 4.17 -1.16
N GLY A 189 3.30 4.33 -1.40
CA GLY A 189 4.36 3.55 -0.75
C GLY A 189 4.29 3.61 0.77
N LEU A 190 4.08 4.81 1.31
CA LEU A 190 3.96 5.02 2.75
C LEU A 190 2.57 4.68 3.30
N GLN A 191 1.56 4.47 2.45
CA GLN A 191 0.21 4.11 2.87
C GLN A 191 0.08 2.67 3.40
N PHE A 192 1.14 1.86 3.27
CA PHE A 192 1.19 0.55 3.91
C PHE A 192 0.93 0.67 5.41
N ASP A 193 0.02 -0.15 5.93
CA ASP A 193 -0.46 -0.13 7.30
C ASP A 193 0.10 -1.32 8.08
N GLU A 194 1.10 -1.06 8.91
CA GLU A 194 1.81 -2.05 9.71
C GLU A 194 0.93 -2.68 10.80
N SER A 195 -0.21 -2.08 11.13
CA SER A 195 -1.15 -2.67 12.09
C SER A 195 -1.91 -3.88 11.53
N LYS A 196 -1.96 -4.01 10.20
CA LYS A 196 -2.74 -5.05 9.50
C LYS A 196 -1.88 -6.17 8.93
N SER A 197 -0.62 -5.90 8.62
CA SER A 197 0.26 -6.87 7.99
C SER A 197 1.74 -6.55 8.23
N GLU A 198 2.55 -7.59 8.33
CA GLU A 198 4.02 -7.49 8.35
C GLU A 198 4.65 -7.76 6.97
N ASN A 199 3.84 -7.90 5.91
CA ASN A 199 4.29 -8.29 4.58
C ASN A 199 4.12 -7.16 3.53
N PRO A 200 4.99 -6.13 3.55
CA PRO A 200 4.94 -5.07 2.53
C PRO A 200 5.22 -5.56 1.11
N PHE A 201 5.97 -6.66 0.90
CA PHE A 201 6.18 -7.21 -0.44
C PHE A 201 4.88 -7.55 -1.16
N ALA A 202 3.96 -8.22 -0.46
CA ALA A 202 2.68 -8.61 -1.04
C ALA A 202 1.87 -7.37 -1.45
N TYR A 203 1.83 -6.35 -0.57
CA TYR A 203 1.15 -5.08 -0.84
C TYR A 203 1.71 -4.38 -2.07
N TYR A 204 3.04 -4.21 -2.15
CA TYR A 204 3.67 -3.55 -3.30
C TYR A 204 3.57 -4.37 -4.58
N THR A 205 3.70 -5.69 -4.51
CA THR A 205 3.56 -6.57 -5.68
C THR A 205 2.14 -6.49 -6.26
N ALA A 206 1.11 -6.44 -5.39
CA ALA A 206 -0.27 -6.25 -5.84
C ALA A 206 -0.45 -4.89 -6.53
N ALA A 207 0.12 -3.82 -5.96
CA ALA A 207 0.09 -2.50 -6.58
C ALA A 207 0.77 -2.47 -7.97
N ILE A 208 1.95 -3.08 -8.10
CA ILE A 208 2.66 -3.19 -9.38
C ILE A 208 1.83 -3.97 -10.39
N THR A 209 1.28 -5.12 -9.99
CA THR A 209 0.43 -5.98 -10.85
C THR A 209 -0.75 -5.18 -11.42
N ASN A 210 -1.46 -4.47 -10.55
CA ASN A 210 -2.60 -3.66 -10.96
C ASN A 210 -2.19 -2.51 -11.89
N SER A 211 -1.03 -1.90 -11.66
CA SER A 211 -0.50 -0.85 -12.55
C SER A 211 -0.18 -1.36 -13.94
N PHE A 212 0.51 -2.51 -14.03
CA PHE A 212 0.88 -3.15 -15.29
C PHE A 212 -0.36 -3.54 -16.09
N THR A 213 -1.32 -4.21 -15.44
CA THR A 213 -2.58 -4.59 -16.07
C THR A 213 -3.38 -3.37 -16.55
N ARG A 214 -3.36 -2.26 -15.81
CA ARG A 214 -4.03 -1.02 -16.23
C ARG A 214 -3.42 -0.48 -17.54
N ILE A 215 -2.10 -0.40 -17.65
CA ILE A 215 -1.45 0.07 -18.89
C ILE A 215 -1.76 -0.88 -20.05
N LEU A 216 -1.70 -2.19 -19.82
CA LEU A 216 -2.10 -3.18 -20.82
C LEU A 216 -3.54 -2.96 -21.31
N ASN A 217 -4.48 -2.68 -20.39
CA ASN A 217 -5.88 -2.46 -20.74
C ASN A 217 -6.11 -1.14 -21.48
N VAL A 218 -5.39 -0.07 -21.10
CA VAL A 218 -5.41 1.20 -21.83
C VAL A 218 -4.93 0.99 -23.26
N GLU A 219 -3.83 0.25 -23.43
CA GLU A 219 -3.27 -0.03 -24.74
C GLU A 219 -4.23 -0.86 -25.61
N LYS A 220 -4.81 -1.94 -25.06
CA LYS A 220 -5.84 -2.72 -25.77
C LYS A 220 -7.02 -1.86 -26.22
N LYS A 221 -7.44 -0.90 -25.38
CA LYS A 221 -8.52 0.03 -25.72
C LYS A 221 -8.13 0.96 -26.87
N ASN A 222 -6.90 1.46 -26.87
CA ASN A 222 -6.39 2.31 -27.94
C ASN A 222 -6.25 1.54 -29.28
N GLN A 223 -5.82 0.28 -29.22
CA GLN A 223 -5.77 -0.60 -30.39
C GLN A 223 -7.17 -0.84 -30.97
N ALA A 224 -8.16 -1.13 -30.12
CA ALA A 224 -9.55 -1.28 -30.56
C ALA A 224 -10.09 0.00 -31.22
N LEU A 225 -9.85 1.17 -30.61
CA LEU A 225 -10.26 2.45 -31.18
C LEU A 225 -9.61 2.70 -32.55
N ARG A 226 -8.32 2.40 -32.69
CA ARG A 226 -7.61 2.51 -33.97
C ARG A 226 -8.26 1.62 -35.04
N ASP A 227 -8.57 0.38 -34.69
CA ASP A 227 -9.20 -0.56 -35.62
C ASP A 227 -10.61 -0.11 -36.01
N ASP A 228 -11.40 0.44 -35.08
CA ASP A 228 -12.72 1.01 -35.36
C ASP A 228 -12.61 2.16 -36.39
N ILE A 229 -11.65 3.08 -36.19
CA ILE A 229 -11.38 4.18 -37.12
C ILE A 229 -10.98 3.65 -38.50
N LEU A 230 -10.17 2.58 -38.58
CA LEU A 230 -9.78 1.99 -39.86
C LEU A 230 -11.00 1.43 -40.59
N GLN A 231 -11.87 0.70 -39.90
CA GLN A 231 -13.07 0.12 -40.48
C GLN A 231 -14.06 1.19 -40.96
N GLU A 232 -14.28 2.25 -40.18
CA GLU A 232 -15.14 3.38 -40.56
C GLU A 232 -14.66 4.05 -41.86
N ASN A 233 -13.35 4.06 -42.11
CA ASN A 233 -12.75 4.60 -43.32
C ASN A 233 -12.60 3.57 -44.46
N GLY A 234 -13.18 2.38 -44.33
CA GLY A 234 -13.09 1.31 -45.32
C GLY A 234 -11.68 0.68 -45.44
N LEU A 235 -10.81 0.90 -44.46
CA LEU A 235 -9.48 0.32 -44.40
C LEU A 235 -9.49 -0.99 -43.60
N MET A 236 -8.51 -1.85 -43.87
CA MET A 236 -8.39 -3.12 -43.15
C MET A 236 -7.93 -2.92 -41.70
N PRO A 237 -8.61 -3.48 -40.70
CA PRO A 237 -8.19 -3.45 -39.30
C PRO A 237 -7.07 -4.44 -39.01
N SER A 238 -6.54 -4.43 -37.78
CA SER A 238 -5.53 -5.38 -37.33
C SER A 238 -5.94 -6.84 -37.49
N HIS A 239 -4.96 -7.73 -37.67
CA HIS A 239 -5.22 -9.17 -37.84
C HIS A 239 -5.92 -9.78 -36.61
N THR A 240 -5.58 -9.31 -35.40
CA THR A 240 -6.25 -9.73 -34.16
C THR A 240 -7.74 -9.40 -34.19
N ARG A 241 -8.12 -8.21 -34.67
CA ARG A 241 -9.52 -7.80 -34.81
C ARG A 241 -10.29 -8.63 -35.83
N GLN A 242 -9.64 -9.00 -36.94
CA GLN A 242 -10.23 -9.87 -37.96
C GLN A 242 -10.54 -11.25 -37.38
N ILE A 243 -9.58 -11.86 -36.67
CA ILE A 243 -9.77 -13.15 -35.99
C ILE A 243 -10.88 -13.06 -34.94
N GLU A 244 -10.91 -12.01 -34.12
CA GLU A 244 -11.98 -11.81 -33.13
C GLU A 244 -13.37 -11.74 -33.79
N HIS A 245 -13.48 -11.11 -34.96
CA HIS A 245 -14.72 -11.03 -35.71
C HIS A 245 -15.15 -12.40 -36.27
N GLU A 246 -14.22 -13.13 -36.89
CA GLU A 246 -14.46 -14.49 -37.41
C GLU A 246 -14.89 -15.44 -36.28
N MET A 247 -14.21 -15.40 -35.14
CA MET A 247 -14.55 -16.22 -33.98
C MET A 247 -15.95 -15.89 -33.44
N LYS A 248 -16.29 -14.60 -33.33
CA LYS A 248 -17.64 -14.18 -32.90
C LYS A 248 -18.73 -14.61 -33.87
N GLN A 249 -18.47 -14.52 -35.18
CA GLN A 249 -19.41 -15.01 -36.18
C GLN A 249 -19.63 -16.52 -36.06
N ALA A 250 -18.54 -17.30 -35.89
CA ALA A 250 -18.65 -18.74 -35.69
C ALA A 250 -19.40 -19.11 -34.40
N GLU A 251 -19.24 -18.33 -33.32
CA GLU A 251 -19.97 -18.54 -32.06
C GLU A 251 -21.46 -18.22 -32.18
N LEU A 252 -21.82 -17.15 -32.89
CA LEU A 252 -23.21 -16.79 -33.16
C LEU A 252 -23.94 -17.85 -33.99
N ILE A 253 -23.28 -18.39 -35.02
CA ILE A 253 -23.82 -19.47 -35.85
C ILE A 253 -24.13 -20.71 -34.98
N LYS A 254 -23.20 -21.11 -34.10
CA LYS A 254 -23.42 -22.24 -33.18
C LYS A 254 -24.61 -22.01 -32.25
N LEU A 255 -24.74 -20.80 -31.69
CA LEU A 255 -25.86 -20.44 -30.83
C LEU A 255 -27.20 -20.43 -31.57
N GLU A 256 -27.21 -20.09 -32.86
CA GLU A 256 -28.41 -20.17 -33.70
C GLU A 256 -28.79 -21.63 -34.00
N ASP A 257 -27.82 -22.46 -34.35
CA ASP A 257 -28.02 -23.90 -34.57
C ASP A 257 -28.56 -24.60 -33.31
N GLU A 258 -27.99 -24.32 -32.13
CA GLU A 258 -28.45 -24.86 -30.84
C GLU A 258 -29.89 -24.43 -30.53
N LYS A 259 -30.24 -23.16 -30.77
CA LYS A 259 -31.61 -22.67 -30.58
C LYS A 259 -32.59 -23.30 -31.56
N GLU A 260 -32.16 -23.55 -32.79
CA GLU A 260 -32.98 -24.20 -33.80
C GLU A 260 -33.23 -25.67 -33.44
N GLU A 261 -32.21 -26.39 -32.96
CA GLU A 261 -32.35 -27.75 -32.44
C GLU A 261 -33.28 -27.80 -31.22
N GLU A 262 -33.15 -26.88 -30.26
CA GLU A 262 -34.07 -26.79 -29.12
C GLU A 262 -35.50 -26.51 -29.55
N ARG A 263 -35.68 -25.63 -30.55
CA ARG A 263 -37.01 -25.32 -31.11
C ARG A 263 -37.63 -26.57 -31.75
N LYS A 264 -36.84 -27.32 -32.55
CA LYS A 264 -37.28 -28.59 -33.16
C LYS A 264 -37.66 -29.64 -32.10
N LYS A 265 -36.82 -29.84 -31.08
CA LYS A 265 -37.11 -30.76 -29.97
C LYS A 265 -38.39 -30.40 -29.20
N ARG A 266 -38.69 -29.12 -29.02
CA ARG A 266 -39.94 -28.67 -28.36
C ARG A 266 -41.18 -28.93 -29.21
N LEU A 267 -41.07 -28.78 -30.53
CA LEU A 267 -42.14 -29.06 -31.49
C LEU A 267 -42.43 -30.56 -31.59
N ASP A 268 -41.41 -31.42 -31.48
CA ASP A 268 -41.58 -32.89 -31.52
C ASP A 268 -42.17 -33.49 -30.22
N THR A 269 -42.25 -32.71 -29.13
CA THR A 269 -42.83 -33.13 -27.84
C THR A 269 -44.28 -32.66 -27.60
N LEU A 270 -44.92 -32.02 -28.58
CA LEU A 270 -46.33 -31.59 -28.58
C LEU A 270 -47.16 -32.50 -29.49
#